data_AF-A0AAN6UNY5-F1
#
_entry.id   AF-A0AAN6UNY5-F1
#
_cell.length_a   1.000
_cell.length_b   1.000
_cell.length_c   1.000
_cell.angle_alpha   90.00
_cell.angle_beta   90.00
_cell.angle_gamma   90.00
#
_symmetry.space_group_name_H-M   'P 1'
#
loop_
_entity.id
_entity.type
_entity.pdbx_description
1 polymer ?
#
loop_
_entity_poly.entity_id
_entity_poly.type
_entity_poly.pdbx_seq_one_letter_code
_entity_poly.pdbx_strand_id
1 'polypeptide(L)'
;MAPKAPKFDIKTPKGTRDWSGADMVLRERIFKTITDVFKRHGGVTIDTPVFELKEILAGKYGEDSKLIYDLADQGGELCSLRYDLTVPFARYLAMNKDVTQIKRYHIAKVYRRDQPAVKKGRMREFYQCDFDIAGVYDPMIPDAEIIRIINEVFDSLGWQGKYTIKLNSRKILDGLFQVCGVPENLIRPISSAVDKLDKMPWADVRKEMVDEKGLDPEAADKIGQYVVLKGQRDLLEKLQKDEALAANASMQQGFTEMDLLFTYLEAFGAAHTVSFDLSLARGLDYYTGVIYEVVTEGSAPKVSASADVKEKPSKKKGGKSGDPDEDRSDDPTVGIGSVAAGGRYDNLVGMFSGKTQVPCVGISFGIDRIFSIIQATMKKKERRNEVDVYVMAFGGGKDFTGLLQERSQICARLWDAGIKAEFLYKVKPKLQNQFKAAEAGGVPFALILGEDELAQGKAKLKEMGLPEDHPLKEGELINLDKLAEEVQLRLTRREQLDGMTQQAEGLKVVDGIKGEEIKGDEIKAAVETA
;
A
#
# COMPACT_ATOMS: atom_id res chain seq x y z
N MET A 1 53.79 0.51 11.14
CA MET A 1 52.36 0.30 11.46
C MET A 1 51.57 0.53 10.18
N ALA A 2 50.77 -0.44 9.72
CA ALA A 2 49.84 -0.17 8.63
C ALA A 2 48.88 0.95 9.06
N PRO A 3 48.55 1.92 8.19
CA PRO A 3 47.60 2.97 8.53
C PRO A 3 46.29 2.32 8.99
N LYS A 4 45.78 2.74 10.16
CA LYS A 4 44.46 2.32 10.64
C LYS A 4 43.46 2.64 9.54
N ALA A 5 42.80 1.61 9.01
CA ALA A 5 41.77 1.80 8.01
C ALA A 5 40.71 2.79 8.55
N PRO A 6 40.21 3.71 7.70
CA PRO A 6 39.18 4.65 8.10
C PRO A 6 37.96 3.89 8.66
N LYS A 7 37.45 4.33 9.81
CA LYS A 7 36.29 3.73 10.45
C LYS A 7 35.04 4.30 9.78
N PHE A 8 34.38 3.50 8.94
CA PHE A 8 33.13 3.88 8.28
C PHE A 8 31.92 3.64 9.19
N ASP A 9 30.92 4.51 9.05
CA ASP A 9 29.59 4.31 9.64
C ASP A 9 28.76 3.44 8.67
N ILE A 10 28.47 2.19 9.05
CA ILE A 10 27.78 1.23 8.20
C ILE A 10 26.27 1.45 8.38
N LYS A 11 25.67 2.19 7.45
CA LYS A 11 24.23 2.46 7.42
C LYS A 11 23.72 2.69 6.01
N THR A 12 22.42 2.52 5.82
CA THR A 12 21.73 2.99 4.62
C THR A 12 21.60 4.52 4.64
N PRO A 13 21.43 5.16 3.46
CA PRO A 13 21.07 6.58 3.40
C PRO A 13 19.81 6.88 4.23
N LYS A 14 19.74 8.08 4.81
CA LYS A 14 18.60 8.48 5.64
C LYS A 14 17.28 8.36 4.87
N GLY A 15 16.27 7.77 5.51
CA GLY A 15 14.95 7.58 4.91
C GLY A 15 14.91 6.47 3.85
N THR A 16 15.92 5.60 3.82
CA THR A 16 15.97 4.38 2.99
C THR A 16 16.20 3.16 3.89
N ARG A 17 15.79 1.98 3.44
CA ARG A 17 15.96 0.72 4.19
C ARG A 17 16.22 -0.46 3.29
N ASP A 18 16.92 -1.44 3.83
CA ASP A 18 16.98 -2.78 3.27
C ASP A 18 15.70 -3.55 3.63
N TRP A 19 15.27 -4.41 2.72
CA TRP A 19 14.14 -5.32 2.94
C TRP A 19 14.67 -6.75 3.07
N SER A 20 14.23 -7.49 4.08
CA SER A 20 14.73 -8.86 4.31
C SER A 20 13.72 -9.74 5.04
N GLY A 21 13.88 -11.06 4.88
CA GLY A 21 13.09 -12.06 5.60
C GLY A 21 11.58 -11.91 5.40
N ALA A 22 10.84 -11.96 6.50
CA ALA A 22 9.38 -11.88 6.49
C ALA A 22 8.83 -10.59 5.87
N ASP A 23 9.58 -9.48 5.94
CA ASP A 23 9.16 -8.20 5.36
C ASP A 23 9.13 -8.27 3.82
N MET A 24 10.05 -9.03 3.22
CA MET A 24 10.06 -9.27 1.77
C MET A 24 8.86 -10.11 1.34
N VAL A 25 8.57 -11.19 2.06
CA VAL A 25 7.43 -12.08 1.78
C VAL A 25 6.11 -11.31 1.86
N LEU A 26 5.92 -10.52 2.92
CA LEU A 26 4.72 -9.68 3.06
C LEU A 26 4.61 -8.65 1.94
N ARG A 27 5.72 -8.00 1.55
CA ARG A 27 5.73 -7.03 0.45
C ARG A 27 5.38 -7.67 -0.89
N GLU A 28 5.92 -8.86 -1.17
CA GLU A 28 5.59 -9.63 -2.39
C GLU A 28 4.12 -10.04 -2.42
N ARG A 29 3.56 -10.46 -1.28
CA ARG A 29 2.11 -10.72 -1.16
C ARG A 29 1.28 -9.47 -1.47
N ILE A 30 1.64 -8.31 -0.90
CA ILE A 30 0.94 -7.04 -1.17
C ILE A 30 1.01 -6.70 -2.66
N PHE A 31 2.20 -6.78 -3.28
CA PHE A 31 2.36 -6.52 -4.71
C PHE A 31 1.55 -7.48 -5.57
N LYS A 32 1.54 -8.77 -5.23
CA LYS A 32 0.76 -9.78 -5.94
C LYS A 32 -0.73 -9.45 -5.87
N THR A 33 -1.27 -9.20 -4.68
CA THR A 33 -2.68 -8.84 -4.48
C THR A 33 -3.08 -7.62 -5.32
N ILE A 34 -2.28 -6.55 -5.28
CA ILE A 34 -2.54 -5.34 -6.06
C ILE A 34 -2.46 -5.61 -7.57
N THR A 35 -1.44 -6.35 -8.01
CA THR A 35 -1.23 -6.68 -9.42
C THR A 35 -2.35 -7.55 -9.97
N ASP A 36 -2.88 -8.49 -9.17
CA ASP A 36 -3.99 -9.35 -9.57
C ASP A 36 -5.27 -8.53 -9.82
N VAL A 37 -5.55 -7.49 -9.00
CA VAL A 37 -6.64 -6.54 -9.25
C VAL A 37 -6.38 -5.72 -10.52
N PHE A 38 -5.18 -5.17 -10.67
CA PHE A 38 -4.82 -4.37 -11.86
C PHE A 38 -4.98 -5.17 -13.16
N LYS A 39 -4.55 -6.43 -13.17
CA LYS A 39 -4.73 -7.34 -14.31
C LYS A 39 -6.19 -7.69 -14.56
N ARG A 40 -7.00 -7.86 -13.51
CA ARG A 40 -8.46 -8.08 -13.62
C ARG A 40 -9.16 -6.93 -14.35
N HIS A 41 -8.67 -5.71 -14.16
CA HIS A 41 -9.14 -4.50 -14.84
C HIS A 41 -8.48 -4.23 -16.20
N GLY A 42 -7.74 -5.22 -16.74
CA GLY A 42 -7.10 -5.14 -18.05
C GLY A 42 -5.91 -4.19 -18.11
N GLY A 43 -5.30 -3.85 -16.96
CA GLY A 43 -4.10 -3.03 -16.92
C GLY A 43 -2.90 -3.74 -17.55
N VAL A 44 -2.23 -3.07 -18.48
CA VAL A 44 -0.92 -3.52 -19.01
C VAL A 44 0.21 -2.90 -18.19
N THR A 45 1.40 -3.50 -18.23
CA THR A 45 2.55 -2.94 -17.50
C THR A 45 3.48 -2.16 -18.43
N ILE A 46 4.05 -1.09 -17.89
CA ILE A 46 5.19 -0.37 -18.47
C ILE A 46 6.26 -0.19 -17.39
N ASP A 47 7.48 0.10 -17.81
CA ASP A 47 8.53 0.56 -16.91
C ASP A 47 9.27 1.74 -17.54
N THR A 48 9.76 2.65 -16.68
CA THR A 48 10.50 3.84 -17.10
C THR A 48 11.84 3.90 -16.35
N PRO A 49 12.84 4.61 -16.89
CA PRO A 49 14.08 4.86 -16.18
C PRO A 49 13.85 5.47 -14.78
N VAL A 50 14.78 5.21 -13.86
CA VAL A 50 14.71 5.71 -12.48
C VAL A 50 14.96 7.22 -12.38
N PHE A 51 15.67 7.78 -13.35
CA PHE A 51 15.89 9.21 -13.52
C PHE A 51 15.30 9.68 -14.85
N GLU A 52 14.81 10.91 -14.85
CA GLU A 52 14.35 11.62 -16.04
C GLU A 52 15.25 12.84 -16.25
N LEU A 53 15.21 13.44 -17.44
CA LEU A 53 15.82 14.76 -17.65
C LEU A 53 15.22 15.75 -16.65
N LYS A 54 16.06 16.59 -16.05
CA LYS A 54 15.65 17.54 -15.00
C LYS A 54 14.50 18.45 -15.45
N GLU A 55 14.52 18.87 -16.71
CA GLU A 55 13.49 19.70 -17.31
C GLU A 55 12.11 19.02 -17.42
N ILE A 56 12.06 17.68 -17.50
CA ILE A 56 10.81 16.92 -17.55
C ILE A 56 10.06 17.03 -16.22
N LEU A 57 10.80 17.06 -15.11
CA LEU A 57 10.26 17.13 -13.76
C LEU A 57 10.06 18.57 -13.26
N ALA A 58 10.69 19.55 -13.90
CA ALA A 58 10.63 20.95 -13.50
C ALA A 58 9.22 21.54 -13.66
N GLY A 59 8.74 22.24 -12.62
CA GLY A 59 7.48 22.99 -12.66
C GLY A 59 6.21 22.14 -12.71
N LYS A 60 6.29 20.82 -12.47
CA LYS A 60 5.11 19.92 -12.49
C LYS A 60 4.48 19.70 -11.12
N TYR A 61 5.21 19.98 -10.05
CA TYR A 61 4.86 19.60 -8.69
C TYR A 61 4.63 20.80 -7.75
N GLY A 62 4.54 22.03 -8.28
CA GLY A 62 4.38 23.22 -7.45
C GLY A 62 5.48 23.36 -6.41
N GLU A 63 5.10 23.61 -5.15
CA GLU A 63 6.00 23.74 -4.00
C GLU A 63 6.84 22.48 -3.73
N ASP A 64 6.37 21.30 -4.14
CA ASP A 64 7.06 20.02 -3.92
C ASP A 64 8.28 19.84 -4.83
N SER A 65 8.42 20.66 -5.88
CA SER A 65 9.56 20.59 -6.82
C SER A 65 10.92 20.73 -6.11
N LYS A 66 10.96 21.42 -4.96
CA LYS A 66 12.16 21.58 -4.12
C LYS A 66 12.66 20.28 -3.46
N LEU A 67 11.83 19.23 -3.46
CA LEU A 67 12.09 17.95 -2.81
C LEU A 67 12.68 16.90 -3.76
N ILE A 68 12.98 17.27 -5.00
CA ILE A 68 13.56 16.36 -6.01
C ILE A 68 15.04 16.09 -5.71
N TYR A 69 15.49 14.87 -5.98
CA TYR A 69 16.90 14.49 -5.96
C TYR A 69 17.54 14.73 -7.33
N ASP A 70 18.46 15.69 -7.41
CA ASP A 70 19.28 15.93 -8.61
C ASP A 70 20.52 15.03 -8.62
N LEU A 71 20.89 14.51 -9.79
CA LEU A 71 22.18 13.85 -9.99
C LEU A 71 23.28 14.91 -10.10
N ALA A 72 24.51 14.52 -9.76
CA ALA A 72 25.67 15.39 -9.94
C ALA A 72 25.91 15.66 -11.43
N ASP A 73 26.30 16.88 -11.76
CA ASP A 73 26.77 17.21 -13.10
C ASP A 73 28.13 16.53 -13.34
N GLN A 74 28.19 15.71 -14.39
CA GLN A 74 29.38 14.98 -14.81
C GLN A 74 29.74 15.27 -16.27
N GLY A 75 29.27 16.40 -16.83
CA GLY A 75 29.55 16.83 -18.20
C GLY A 75 28.56 16.30 -19.25
N GLY A 76 27.37 15.86 -18.83
CA GLY A 76 26.32 15.31 -19.68
C GLY A 76 24.97 15.97 -19.47
N GLU A 77 23.89 15.23 -19.75
CA GLU A 77 22.53 15.70 -19.52
C GLU A 77 22.23 15.84 -18.03
N LEU A 78 21.54 16.92 -17.65
CA LEU A 78 21.11 17.13 -16.27
C LEU A 78 19.89 16.25 -15.99
N CYS A 79 20.05 15.32 -15.05
CA CYS A 79 19.02 14.35 -14.68
C CYS A 79 18.64 14.47 -13.21
N SER A 80 17.42 14.04 -12.90
CA SER A 80 16.91 13.97 -11.54
C SER A 80 16.14 12.67 -11.34
N LEU A 81 16.16 12.12 -10.12
CA LEU A 81 15.37 10.94 -9.78
C LEU A 81 13.88 11.27 -9.85
N ARG A 82 13.09 10.32 -10.36
CA ARG A 82 11.63 10.48 -10.47
C ARG A 82 10.97 10.69 -9.10
N TYR A 83 10.16 11.74 -8.99
CA TYR A 83 9.40 12.10 -7.78
C TYR A 83 8.12 11.26 -7.61
N ASP A 84 7.53 10.89 -8.76
CA ASP A 84 6.36 10.03 -8.88
C ASP A 84 6.44 9.17 -10.16
N LEU A 85 5.37 8.41 -10.47
CA LEU A 85 5.25 7.65 -11.73
C LEU A 85 4.32 8.32 -12.75
N THR A 86 3.50 9.29 -12.33
CA THR A 86 2.58 10.04 -13.19
C THR A 86 3.28 10.88 -14.25
N VAL A 87 4.29 11.66 -13.86
CA VAL A 87 5.01 12.51 -14.82
C VAL A 87 5.83 11.69 -15.83
N PRO A 88 6.58 10.64 -15.42
CA PRO A 88 7.15 9.68 -16.35
C PRO A 88 6.12 9.06 -17.30
N PHE A 89 4.90 8.77 -16.83
CA PHE A 89 3.85 8.25 -17.69
C PHE A 89 3.34 9.29 -18.71
N ALA A 90 3.14 10.55 -18.30
CA ALA A 90 2.75 11.60 -19.22
C ALA A 90 3.81 11.87 -20.30
N ARG A 91 5.10 11.85 -19.91
CA ARG A 91 6.24 11.89 -20.85
C ARG A 91 6.26 10.68 -21.77
N TYR A 92 5.85 9.49 -21.30
CA TYR A 92 5.75 8.27 -22.10
C TYR A 92 4.69 8.39 -23.19
N LEU A 93 3.49 8.87 -22.83
CA LEU A 93 2.43 9.12 -23.80
C LEU A 93 2.83 10.18 -24.84
N ALA A 94 3.47 11.27 -24.40
CA ALA A 94 3.91 12.33 -25.32
C ALA A 94 5.00 11.85 -26.30
N MET A 95 5.88 10.96 -25.86
CA MET A 95 6.95 10.38 -26.69
C MET A 95 6.41 9.31 -27.65
N ASN A 96 5.42 8.52 -27.23
CA ASN A 96 4.83 7.43 -28.00
C ASN A 96 3.45 7.83 -28.55
N LYS A 97 3.45 8.70 -29.57
CA LYS A 97 2.23 9.35 -30.09
C LYS A 97 1.16 8.40 -30.62
N ASP A 98 1.54 7.18 -30.98
CA ASP A 98 0.61 6.15 -31.44
C ASP A 98 -0.23 5.54 -30.29
N VAL A 99 0.18 5.79 -29.03
CA VAL A 99 -0.54 5.35 -27.83
C VAL A 99 -1.53 6.43 -27.40
N THR A 100 -2.71 6.43 -28.01
CA THR A 100 -3.79 7.38 -27.67
C THR A 100 -4.73 6.87 -26.59
N GLN A 101 -4.74 5.55 -26.34
CA GLN A 101 -5.55 4.90 -25.32
C GLN A 101 -4.73 3.80 -24.65
N ILE A 102 -4.67 3.81 -23.33
CA ILE A 102 -3.99 2.76 -22.56
C ILE A 102 -4.54 2.72 -21.13
N LYS A 103 -4.78 1.51 -20.63
CA LYS A 103 -4.95 1.23 -19.19
C LYS A 103 -3.67 0.59 -18.71
N ARG A 104 -2.91 1.27 -17.85
CA ARG A 104 -1.60 0.77 -17.40
C ARG A 104 -1.49 0.72 -15.90
N TYR A 105 -0.65 -0.19 -15.42
CA TYR A 105 -0.11 -0.13 -14.08
C TYR A 105 1.42 -0.08 -14.09
N HIS A 106 2.00 0.61 -13.10
CA HIS A 106 3.45 0.73 -12.91
C HIS A 106 3.77 0.59 -11.43
N ILE A 107 4.62 -0.38 -11.09
CA ILE A 107 5.04 -0.63 -9.70
C ILE A 107 6.53 -0.36 -9.61
N ALA A 108 6.91 0.72 -8.95
CA ALA A 108 8.26 1.21 -8.97
C ALA A 108 8.60 2.06 -7.74
N LYS A 109 9.90 2.14 -7.42
CA LYS A 109 10.41 3.07 -6.42
C LYS A 109 10.40 4.50 -6.94
N VAL A 110 10.12 5.44 -6.04
CA VAL A 110 10.20 6.89 -6.24
C VAL A 110 10.98 7.56 -5.11
N TYR A 111 11.44 8.79 -5.37
CA TYR A 111 12.42 9.44 -4.53
C TYR A 111 11.99 10.85 -4.16
N ARG A 112 11.86 11.12 -2.86
CA ARG A 112 11.45 12.43 -2.33
C ARG A 112 12.36 12.81 -1.18
N ARG A 113 12.90 14.03 -1.18
CA ARG A 113 13.74 14.57 -0.08
C ARG A 113 12.91 15.02 1.12
N ASP A 114 11.88 14.26 1.41
CA ASP A 114 10.90 14.53 2.43
C ASP A 114 11.48 14.35 3.84
N GLN A 115 10.82 14.92 4.86
CA GLN A 115 11.17 14.64 6.25
C GLN A 115 10.68 13.23 6.63
N PRO A 116 11.58 12.27 6.93
CA PRO A 116 11.15 10.88 7.15
C PRO A 116 10.47 10.69 8.51
N ALA A 117 9.51 9.77 8.52
CA ALA A 117 8.90 9.17 9.70
C ALA A 117 8.81 7.66 9.44
N VAL A 118 9.95 6.98 9.57
CA VAL A 118 10.18 5.62 9.05
C VAL A 118 9.21 4.59 9.62
N LYS A 119 8.94 4.61 10.93
CA LYS A 119 7.97 3.69 11.57
C LYS A 119 6.53 3.90 11.09
N LYS A 120 6.24 5.04 10.47
CA LYS A 120 4.93 5.42 9.91
C LYS A 120 4.90 5.30 8.38
N GLY A 121 5.93 4.72 7.76
CA GLY A 121 6.00 4.50 6.32
C GLY A 121 6.31 5.76 5.49
N ARG A 122 6.68 6.90 6.12
CA ARG A 122 7.15 8.08 5.37
C ARG A 122 8.66 7.98 5.16
N MET A 123 9.03 7.62 3.94
CA MET A 123 10.41 7.37 3.52
C MET A 123 10.88 8.41 2.50
N ARG A 124 12.18 8.42 2.21
CA ARG A 124 12.76 9.18 1.08
C ARG A 124 12.89 8.34 -0.19
N GLU A 125 13.01 7.01 -0.04
CA GLU A 125 12.84 6.01 -1.10
C GLU A 125 11.68 5.09 -0.69
N PHE A 126 10.67 4.95 -1.54
CA PHE A 126 9.52 4.07 -1.28
C PHE A 126 8.86 3.62 -2.58
N TYR A 127 8.05 2.57 -2.50
CA TYR A 127 7.27 2.10 -3.66
C TYR A 127 5.96 2.85 -3.81
N GLN A 128 5.68 3.24 -5.05
CA GLN A 128 4.34 3.53 -5.53
C GLN A 128 3.86 2.38 -6.43
N CYS A 129 2.58 2.06 -6.31
CA CYS A 129 1.87 1.21 -7.27
C CYS A 129 0.80 2.06 -7.93
N ASP A 130 1.01 2.43 -9.19
CA ASP A 130 0.12 3.34 -9.89
C ASP A 130 -0.73 2.56 -10.90
N PHE A 131 -2.00 2.94 -11.04
CA PHE A 131 -2.90 2.48 -12.10
C PHE A 131 -3.57 3.69 -12.75
N ASP A 132 -3.48 3.77 -14.07
CA ASP A 132 -3.94 4.93 -14.83
C ASP A 132 -4.65 4.51 -16.12
N ILE A 133 -5.72 5.24 -16.42
CA ILE A 133 -6.49 5.12 -17.65
C ILE A 133 -6.29 6.41 -18.44
N ALA A 134 -5.65 6.30 -19.60
CA ALA A 134 -5.41 7.38 -20.53
C ALA A 134 -6.24 7.19 -21.80
N GLY A 135 -6.79 8.29 -22.30
CA GLY A 135 -7.58 8.34 -23.53
C GLY A 135 -8.85 9.16 -23.41
N VAL A 136 -9.49 9.40 -24.55
CA VAL A 136 -10.80 10.06 -24.62
C VAL A 136 -11.89 9.01 -24.48
N TYR A 137 -12.72 9.17 -23.46
CA TYR A 137 -13.85 8.30 -23.12
C TYR A 137 -15.06 9.16 -22.73
N ASP A 138 -16.22 8.53 -22.62
CA ASP A 138 -17.40 9.18 -22.08
C ASP A 138 -17.18 9.57 -20.60
N PRO A 139 -17.78 10.68 -20.13
CA PRO A 139 -17.47 11.27 -18.84
C PRO A 139 -17.66 10.30 -17.67
N MET A 140 -16.78 10.36 -16.68
CA MET A 140 -16.87 9.69 -15.38
C MET A 140 -16.81 8.15 -15.37
N ILE A 141 -16.88 7.47 -16.52
CA ILE A 141 -16.77 6.00 -16.56
C ILE A 141 -15.40 5.53 -16.08
N PRO A 142 -14.25 6.04 -16.60
CA PRO A 142 -12.94 5.64 -16.11
C PRO A 142 -12.71 6.05 -14.66
N ASP A 143 -13.22 7.22 -14.26
CA ASP A 143 -13.10 7.74 -12.89
C ASP A 143 -13.78 6.80 -11.89
N ALA A 144 -14.98 6.31 -12.23
CA ALA A 144 -15.70 5.33 -11.43
C ALA A 144 -14.99 3.96 -11.39
N GLU A 145 -14.38 3.52 -12.50
CA GLU A 145 -13.55 2.30 -12.54
C GLU A 145 -12.35 2.42 -11.59
N ILE A 146 -11.69 3.59 -11.51
CA ILE A 146 -10.59 3.79 -10.55
C ILE A 146 -11.07 3.64 -9.11
N ILE A 147 -12.22 4.21 -8.73
CA ILE A 147 -12.77 4.03 -7.38
C ILE A 147 -13.06 2.55 -7.11
N ARG A 148 -13.62 1.83 -8.09
CA ARG A 148 -13.84 0.38 -7.98
C ARG A 148 -12.54 -0.39 -7.76
N ILE A 149 -11.47 -0.04 -8.48
CA ILE A 149 -10.13 -0.65 -8.29
C ILE A 149 -9.61 -0.40 -6.87
N ILE A 150 -9.81 0.81 -6.33
CA ILE A 150 -9.45 1.14 -4.94
C ILE A 150 -10.18 0.20 -3.98
N ASN A 151 -11.48 -0.01 -4.16
CA ASN A 151 -12.24 -0.94 -3.32
C ASN A 151 -11.67 -2.35 -3.37
N GLU A 152 -11.52 -2.89 -4.58
CA GLU A 152 -11.04 -4.26 -4.75
C GLU A 152 -9.64 -4.48 -4.18
N VAL A 153 -8.74 -3.50 -4.31
CA VAL A 153 -7.40 -3.58 -3.72
C VAL A 153 -7.47 -3.67 -2.20
N PHE A 154 -8.16 -2.72 -1.54
CA PHE A 154 -8.19 -2.70 -0.08
C PHE A 154 -9.00 -3.85 0.52
N ASP A 155 -10.08 -4.26 -0.13
CA ASP A 155 -10.85 -5.43 0.26
C ASP A 155 -10.02 -6.72 0.09
N SER A 156 -9.26 -6.86 -1.00
CA SER A 156 -8.36 -8.01 -1.19
C SER A 156 -7.18 -8.02 -0.21
N LEU A 157 -6.87 -6.89 0.41
CA LEU A 157 -5.90 -6.77 1.51
C LEU A 157 -6.52 -7.02 2.90
N GLY A 158 -7.83 -7.31 2.98
CA GLY A 158 -8.53 -7.62 4.24
C GLY A 158 -8.98 -6.37 5.03
N TRP A 159 -9.16 -5.24 4.34
CA TRP A 159 -9.47 -3.94 4.95
C TRP A 159 -10.94 -3.54 4.83
N GLN A 160 -11.83 -4.49 4.52
CA GLN A 160 -13.28 -4.25 4.48
C GLN A 160 -13.74 -3.52 5.74
N GLY A 161 -14.41 -2.38 5.56
CA GLY A 161 -14.91 -1.55 6.66
C GLY A 161 -13.85 -0.78 7.46
N LYS A 162 -12.57 -0.74 7.01
CA LYS A 162 -11.45 -0.11 7.74
C LYS A 162 -10.81 1.07 7.01
N TYR A 163 -11.37 1.48 5.88
CA TYR A 163 -10.90 2.63 5.11
C TYR A 163 -12.06 3.50 4.63
N THR A 164 -11.74 4.75 4.29
CA THR A 164 -12.66 5.70 3.65
C THR A 164 -11.96 6.30 2.45
N ILE A 165 -12.66 6.36 1.32
CA ILE A 165 -12.22 7.06 0.11
C ILE A 165 -12.81 8.47 0.19
N LYS A 166 -11.99 9.44 0.61
CA LYS A 166 -12.36 10.85 0.46
C LYS A 166 -12.37 11.18 -1.02
N LEU A 167 -13.43 11.84 -1.48
CA LEU A 167 -13.64 12.22 -2.87
C LEU A 167 -14.01 13.69 -2.93
N ASN A 168 -13.48 14.41 -3.91
CA ASN A 168 -13.86 15.78 -4.24
C ASN A 168 -13.56 16.06 -5.72
N SER A 169 -13.84 17.27 -6.20
CA SER A 169 -13.50 17.72 -7.55
C SER A 169 -12.85 19.10 -7.52
N ARG A 170 -11.81 19.29 -8.34
CA ARG A 170 -11.19 20.60 -8.56
C ARG A 170 -12.20 21.63 -9.06
N LYS A 171 -13.17 21.23 -9.88
CA LYS A 171 -14.22 22.12 -10.37
C LYS A 171 -15.14 22.61 -9.24
N ILE A 172 -15.42 21.74 -8.26
CA ILE A 172 -16.17 22.10 -7.06
C ILE A 172 -15.35 23.02 -6.16
N LEU A 173 -14.08 22.74 -5.93
CA LEU A 173 -13.22 23.61 -5.11
C LEU A 173 -13.05 25.00 -5.72
N ASP A 174 -12.73 25.07 -7.01
CA ASP A 174 -12.51 26.34 -7.71
C ASP A 174 -13.80 27.16 -7.74
N GLY A 175 -14.94 26.51 -8.00
CA GLY A 175 -16.25 27.17 -7.96
C GLY A 175 -16.66 27.64 -6.57
N LEU A 176 -16.40 26.83 -5.53
CA LEU A 176 -16.62 27.20 -4.13
C LEU A 176 -15.81 28.45 -3.75
N PHE A 177 -14.51 28.46 -4.08
CA PHE A 177 -13.65 29.59 -3.79
C PHE A 177 -14.08 30.87 -4.52
N GLN A 178 -14.51 30.75 -5.79
CA GLN A 178 -15.07 31.88 -6.53
C GLN A 178 -16.33 32.45 -5.85
N VAL A 179 -17.26 31.58 -5.41
CA VAL A 179 -18.48 32.02 -4.71
C VAL A 179 -18.17 32.64 -3.35
N CYS A 180 -17.14 32.14 -2.65
CA CYS A 180 -16.67 32.74 -1.40
C CYS A 180 -15.94 34.07 -1.59
N GLY A 181 -15.62 34.47 -2.83
CA GLY A 181 -14.94 35.73 -3.14
C GLY A 181 -13.41 35.65 -3.13
N VAL A 182 -12.83 34.46 -3.31
CA VAL A 182 -11.39 34.27 -3.41
C VAL A 182 -10.89 34.81 -4.77
N PRO A 183 -9.92 35.74 -4.79
CA PRO A 183 -9.29 36.20 -6.02
C PRO A 183 -8.63 35.06 -6.80
N GLU A 184 -8.67 35.13 -8.14
CA GLU A 184 -8.16 34.06 -9.02
C GLU A 184 -6.70 33.69 -8.74
N ASN A 185 -5.85 34.68 -8.49
CA ASN A 185 -4.43 34.48 -8.15
C ASN A 185 -4.20 33.83 -6.77
N LEU A 186 -5.23 33.78 -5.92
CA LEU A 186 -5.18 33.17 -4.60
C LEU A 186 -5.84 31.78 -4.54
N ILE A 187 -6.56 31.34 -5.58
CA ILE A 187 -7.25 30.02 -5.58
C ILE A 187 -6.31 28.87 -5.19
N ARG A 188 -5.13 28.79 -5.81
CA ARG A 188 -4.16 27.72 -5.53
C ARG A 188 -3.50 27.86 -4.15
N PRO A 189 -2.99 29.04 -3.74
CA PRO A 189 -2.56 29.27 -2.36
C PRO A 189 -3.62 28.88 -1.33
N ILE A 190 -4.88 29.25 -1.52
CA ILE A 190 -5.97 28.95 -0.58
C ILE A 190 -6.32 27.47 -0.57
N SER A 191 -6.34 26.80 -1.73
CA SER A 191 -6.45 25.34 -1.81
C SER A 191 -5.37 24.63 -0.98
N SER A 192 -4.13 25.14 -1.01
CA SER A 192 -3.00 24.61 -0.22
C SER A 192 -3.20 24.83 1.30
N ALA A 193 -3.88 25.89 1.72
CA ALA A 193 -4.22 26.08 3.13
C ALA A 193 -5.33 25.11 3.56
N VAL A 194 -6.39 24.98 2.75
CA VAL A 194 -7.52 24.07 3.03
C VAL A 194 -7.06 22.61 3.14
N ASP A 195 -6.09 22.18 2.34
CA ASP A 195 -5.51 20.83 2.41
C ASP A 195 -4.95 20.49 3.82
N LYS A 196 -4.50 21.49 4.56
CA LYS A 196 -3.93 21.31 5.91
C LYS A 196 -5.00 21.02 6.97
N LEU A 197 -6.29 21.08 6.65
CA LEU A 197 -7.38 20.72 7.56
C LEU A 197 -7.33 19.25 8.01
N ASP A 198 -6.61 18.40 7.29
CA ASP A 198 -6.37 17.02 7.70
C ASP A 198 -5.43 16.90 8.93
N LYS A 199 -4.65 17.95 9.19
CA LYS A 199 -3.60 17.99 10.23
C LYS A 199 -3.76 19.14 11.22
N MET A 200 -4.46 20.20 10.83
CA MET A 200 -4.56 21.45 11.58
C MET A 200 -6.03 21.80 11.85
N PRO A 201 -6.35 22.34 13.04
CA PRO A 201 -7.66 22.92 13.31
C PRO A 201 -8.01 24.05 12.33
N TRP A 202 -9.32 24.26 12.09
CA TRP A 202 -9.83 25.35 11.26
C TRP A 202 -9.26 26.73 11.64
N ALA A 203 -9.11 27.01 12.93
CA ALA A 203 -8.60 28.30 13.40
C ALA A 203 -7.18 28.61 12.86
N ASP A 204 -6.31 27.60 12.81
CA ASP A 204 -4.95 27.76 12.31
C ASP A 204 -4.92 27.85 10.78
N VAL A 205 -5.77 27.07 10.09
CA VAL A 205 -5.91 27.15 8.63
C VAL A 205 -6.47 28.52 8.21
N ARG A 206 -7.47 29.03 8.93
CA ARG A 206 -8.02 30.37 8.72
C ARG A 206 -6.95 31.43 8.90
N LYS A 207 -6.14 31.31 9.96
CA LYS A 207 -5.03 32.23 10.22
C LYS A 207 -4.03 32.25 9.07
N GLU A 208 -3.63 31.08 8.57
CA GLU A 208 -2.74 30.99 7.40
C GLU A 208 -3.35 31.67 6.15
N MET A 209 -4.64 31.44 5.88
CA MET A 209 -5.32 32.05 4.73
C MET A 209 -5.31 33.59 4.79
N VAL A 210 -5.56 34.14 5.97
CA VAL A 210 -5.66 35.61 6.16
C VAL A 210 -4.27 36.24 6.31
N ASP A 211 -3.50 35.77 7.30
CA ASP A 211 -2.27 36.45 7.73
C ASP A 211 -1.10 36.20 6.78
N GLU A 212 -1.01 35.00 6.20
CA GLU A 212 0.13 34.60 5.36
C GLU A 212 -0.18 34.71 3.86
N LYS A 213 -1.42 34.39 3.46
CA LYS A 213 -1.84 34.37 2.05
C LYS A 213 -2.64 35.61 1.63
N GLY A 214 -2.98 36.49 2.58
CA GLY A 214 -3.62 37.78 2.30
C GLY A 214 -5.07 37.67 1.83
N LEU A 215 -5.78 36.60 2.19
CA LEU A 215 -7.21 36.46 1.89
C LEU A 215 -8.04 37.37 2.80
N ASP A 216 -9.12 37.92 2.25
CA ASP A 216 -10.12 38.65 3.02
C ASP A 216 -10.73 37.76 4.13
N PRO A 217 -10.82 38.26 5.38
CA PRO A 217 -11.38 37.47 6.49
C PRO A 217 -12.80 36.97 6.28
N GLU A 218 -13.67 37.75 5.61
CA GLU A 218 -15.05 37.32 5.34
C GLU A 218 -15.07 36.18 4.30
N ALA A 219 -14.21 36.25 3.28
CA ALA A 219 -14.04 35.16 2.33
C ALA A 219 -13.53 33.89 3.04
N ALA A 220 -12.56 34.01 3.94
CA ALA A 220 -12.09 32.90 4.75
C ALA A 220 -13.21 32.29 5.62
N ASP A 221 -14.03 33.12 6.26
CA ASP A 221 -15.15 32.65 7.09
C ASP A 221 -16.24 31.93 6.27
N LYS A 222 -16.53 32.41 5.06
CA LYS A 222 -17.44 31.71 4.12
C LYS A 222 -16.89 30.35 3.73
N ILE A 223 -15.60 30.24 3.39
CA ILE A 223 -14.95 28.96 3.08
C ILE A 223 -15.15 27.97 4.24
N GLY A 224 -14.97 28.43 5.48
CA GLY A 224 -15.10 27.63 6.69
C GLY A 224 -16.46 26.96 6.87
N GLN A 225 -17.52 27.57 6.36
CA GLN A 225 -18.88 27.00 6.43
C GLN A 225 -19.03 25.77 5.52
N TYR A 226 -18.27 25.71 4.42
CA TYR A 226 -18.37 24.65 3.43
C TYR A 226 -17.32 23.56 3.62
N VAL A 227 -16.05 23.92 3.87
CA VAL A 227 -14.93 22.94 3.89
C VAL A 227 -15.02 21.92 5.02
N VAL A 228 -15.88 22.14 6.02
CA VAL A 228 -16.16 21.17 7.10
C VAL A 228 -17.23 20.13 6.73
N LEU A 229 -17.91 20.32 5.60
CA LEU A 229 -18.99 19.44 5.16
C LEU A 229 -18.43 18.18 4.49
N LYS A 230 -18.99 17.06 4.91
CA LYS A 230 -18.74 15.74 4.34
C LYS A 230 -20.02 14.90 4.32
N GLY A 231 -20.18 14.06 3.32
CA GLY A 231 -21.36 13.22 3.14
C GLY A 231 -21.20 12.33 1.91
N GLN A 232 -22.30 12.02 1.22
CA GLN A 232 -22.29 11.30 -0.05
C GLN A 232 -23.11 12.08 -1.08
N ARG A 233 -23.98 11.39 -1.82
CA ARG A 233 -24.88 12.00 -2.80
C ARG A 233 -25.85 13.00 -2.17
N ASP A 234 -26.26 12.76 -0.93
CA ASP A 234 -27.09 13.67 -0.13
C ASP A 234 -26.44 15.05 0.06
N LEU A 235 -25.13 15.09 0.29
CA LEU A 235 -24.38 16.35 0.38
C LEU A 235 -24.35 17.04 -0.99
N LEU A 236 -24.13 16.29 -2.07
CA LEU A 236 -24.17 16.85 -3.43
C LEU A 236 -25.52 17.51 -3.72
N GLU A 237 -26.62 16.82 -3.44
CA GLU A 237 -27.99 17.34 -3.60
C GLU A 237 -28.25 18.58 -2.72
N LYS A 238 -27.69 18.62 -1.52
CA LYS A 238 -27.79 19.78 -0.63
C LYS A 238 -27.06 20.99 -1.24
N LEU A 239 -25.85 20.81 -1.76
CA LEU A 239 -25.06 21.91 -2.36
C LEU A 239 -25.68 22.40 -3.66
N GLN A 240 -26.31 21.52 -4.45
CA GLN A 240 -27.03 21.89 -5.68
C GLN A 240 -28.25 22.80 -5.42
N LYS A 241 -28.79 22.81 -4.19
CA LYS A 241 -29.91 23.69 -3.80
C LYS A 241 -29.48 25.07 -3.34
N ASP A 242 -28.18 25.29 -3.13
CA ASP A 242 -27.63 26.61 -2.82
C ASP A 242 -27.57 27.43 -4.11
N GLU A 243 -28.38 28.48 -4.21
CA GLU A 243 -28.50 29.29 -5.43
C GLU A 243 -27.17 29.94 -5.86
N ALA A 244 -26.33 30.32 -4.90
CA ALA A 244 -25.04 30.96 -5.20
C ALA A 244 -24.05 29.94 -5.77
N LEU A 245 -24.00 28.74 -5.18
CA LEU A 245 -23.18 27.64 -5.70
C LEU A 245 -23.71 27.18 -7.07
N ALA A 246 -25.02 26.99 -7.21
CA ALA A 246 -25.65 26.51 -8.43
C ALA A 246 -25.54 27.52 -9.59
N ALA A 247 -25.37 28.81 -9.33
CA ALA A 247 -25.15 29.82 -10.36
C ALA A 247 -23.70 29.86 -10.89
N ASN A 248 -22.73 29.27 -10.18
CA ASN A 248 -21.33 29.28 -10.59
C ASN A 248 -21.04 28.22 -11.67
N ALA A 249 -20.42 28.63 -12.78
CA ALA A 249 -20.18 27.75 -13.93
C ALA A 249 -19.26 26.55 -13.61
N SER A 250 -18.21 26.75 -12.79
CA SER A 250 -17.32 25.66 -12.37
C SER A 250 -18.04 24.68 -11.44
N MET A 251 -18.85 25.20 -10.51
CA MET A 251 -19.70 24.37 -9.65
C MET A 251 -20.69 23.53 -10.45
N GLN A 252 -21.39 24.12 -11.43
CA GLN A 252 -22.35 23.38 -12.27
C GLN A 252 -21.73 22.20 -13.01
N GLN A 253 -20.52 22.40 -13.57
CA GLN A 253 -19.78 21.31 -14.21
C GLN A 253 -19.40 20.24 -13.19
N GLY A 254 -18.85 20.64 -12.04
CA GLY A 254 -18.52 19.73 -10.95
C GLY A 254 -19.72 18.95 -10.42
N PHE A 255 -20.89 19.58 -10.30
CA PHE A 255 -22.13 18.94 -9.88
C PHE A 255 -22.62 17.90 -10.88
N THR A 256 -22.59 18.23 -12.17
CA THR A 256 -22.99 17.31 -13.25
C THR A 256 -22.08 16.08 -13.26
N GLU A 257 -20.78 16.29 -13.16
CA GLU A 257 -19.78 15.21 -13.14
C GLU A 257 -19.89 14.34 -11.88
N MET A 258 -20.06 14.95 -10.70
CA MET A 258 -20.18 14.20 -9.45
C MET A 258 -21.48 13.41 -9.36
N ASP A 259 -22.60 13.93 -9.88
CA ASP A 259 -23.87 13.20 -9.90
C ASP A 259 -23.79 11.96 -10.83
N LEU A 260 -23.17 12.15 -12.00
CA LEU A 260 -22.91 11.05 -12.92
C LEU A 260 -21.95 10.01 -12.30
N LEU A 261 -20.91 10.46 -11.62
CA LEU A 261 -19.99 9.59 -10.90
C LEU A 261 -20.71 8.77 -9.83
N PHE A 262 -21.52 9.39 -8.97
CA PHE A 262 -22.29 8.66 -7.96
C PHE A 262 -23.20 7.60 -8.57
N THR A 263 -23.85 7.91 -9.69
CA THR A 263 -24.66 6.95 -10.44
C THR A 263 -23.84 5.73 -10.90
N TYR A 264 -22.62 5.93 -11.39
CA TYR A 264 -21.73 4.82 -11.77
C TYR A 264 -21.12 4.08 -10.57
N LEU A 265 -20.83 4.78 -9.48
CA LEU A 265 -20.36 4.16 -8.24
C LEU A 265 -21.42 3.25 -7.63
N GLU A 266 -22.70 3.63 -7.69
CA GLU A 266 -23.82 2.77 -7.30
C GLU A 266 -23.87 1.51 -8.19
N ALA A 267 -23.76 1.68 -9.51
CA ALA A 267 -23.75 0.55 -10.45
C ALA A 267 -22.56 -0.42 -10.24
N PHE A 268 -21.38 0.11 -9.89
CA PHE A 268 -20.20 -0.71 -9.55
C PHE A 268 -20.20 -1.26 -8.11
N GLY A 269 -21.19 -0.90 -7.28
CA GLY A 269 -21.19 -1.22 -5.86
C GLY A 269 -20.04 -0.59 -5.07
N ALA A 270 -19.49 0.53 -5.58
CA ALA A 270 -18.30 1.21 -5.06
C ALA A 270 -18.61 2.43 -4.17
N ALA A 271 -19.87 2.88 -4.09
CA ALA A 271 -20.25 4.09 -3.36
C ALA A 271 -20.11 3.98 -1.82
N HIS A 272 -20.21 2.76 -1.25
CA HIS A 272 -20.35 2.53 0.19
C HIS A 272 -19.15 2.95 1.06
N THR A 273 -17.96 3.12 0.47
CA THR A 273 -16.73 3.58 1.15
C THR A 273 -16.38 5.02 0.83
N VAL A 274 -17.14 5.67 -0.05
CA VAL A 274 -16.86 7.02 -0.52
C VAL A 274 -17.44 8.05 0.45
N SER A 275 -16.65 9.06 0.76
CA SER A 275 -17.05 10.28 1.46
C SER A 275 -16.77 11.47 0.55
N PHE A 276 -17.81 12.10 0.02
CA PHE A 276 -17.67 13.42 -0.61
C PHE A 276 -17.30 14.43 0.48
N ASP A 277 -16.07 14.93 0.43
CA ASP A 277 -15.45 15.69 1.53
C ASP A 277 -14.86 16.99 0.97
N LEU A 278 -15.47 18.13 1.32
CA LEU A 278 -15.05 19.44 0.82
C LEU A 278 -13.72 19.93 1.42
N SER A 279 -13.22 19.28 2.48
CA SER A 279 -11.86 19.55 3.00
C SER A 279 -10.77 18.96 2.12
N LEU A 280 -11.10 17.98 1.27
CA LEU A 280 -10.12 17.37 0.36
C LEU A 280 -9.79 18.38 -0.75
N ALA A 281 -8.74 19.17 -0.52
CA ALA A 281 -8.15 20.09 -1.48
C ALA A 281 -6.77 19.62 -1.97
N ARG A 282 -6.40 18.40 -1.58
CA ARG A 282 -5.13 17.76 -1.83
C ARG A 282 -4.92 17.46 -3.30
N GLY A 283 -3.69 17.66 -3.76
CA GLY A 283 -3.23 17.08 -5.00
C GLY A 283 -2.22 17.96 -5.69
N LEU A 284 -1.35 17.31 -6.46
CA LEU A 284 -0.39 18.00 -7.31
C LEU A 284 -1.13 18.95 -8.25
N ASP A 285 -0.49 20.06 -8.61
CA ASP A 285 -1.11 21.17 -9.35
C ASP A 285 -1.69 20.76 -10.72
N TYR A 286 -1.39 19.54 -11.18
CA TYR A 286 -1.84 19.00 -12.45
C TYR A 286 -3.26 18.41 -12.46
N TYR A 287 -3.94 18.23 -11.32
CA TYR A 287 -5.31 17.69 -11.33
C TYR A 287 -6.33 18.70 -11.89
N THR A 288 -7.25 18.21 -12.73
CA THR A 288 -8.23 19.01 -13.49
C THR A 288 -9.68 18.64 -13.16
N GLY A 289 -9.92 17.48 -12.57
CA GLY A 289 -11.26 16.95 -12.28
C GLY A 289 -11.38 16.38 -10.88
N VAL A 290 -11.90 15.16 -10.78
CA VAL A 290 -12.01 14.46 -9.49
C VAL A 290 -10.64 14.25 -8.85
N ILE A 291 -10.64 14.29 -7.53
CA ILE A 291 -9.50 14.00 -6.65
C ILE A 291 -9.97 13.09 -5.54
N TYR A 292 -9.13 12.15 -5.14
CA TYR A 292 -9.46 11.22 -4.08
C TYR A 292 -8.25 10.84 -3.25
N GLU A 293 -8.50 10.57 -1.98
CA GLU A 293 -7.51 10.17 -1.00
C GLU A 293 -8.10 9.09 -0.09
N VAL A 294 -7.36 8.00 0.10
CA VAL A 294 -7.79 6.88 0.93
C VAL A 294 -7.15 7.01 2.31
N VAL A 295 -8.00 7.03 3.33
CA VAL A 295 -7.60 7.20 4.72
C VAL A 295 -8.06 6.02 5.57
N THR A 296 -7.33 5.77 6.66
CA THR A 296 -7.68 4.83 7.72
C THR A 296 -7.74 5.56 9.07
N GLU A 297 -8.18 4.90 10.14
CA GLU A 297 -8.23 5.48 11.49
C GLU A 297 -6.88 6.09 11.93
N GLY A 298 -5.75 5.51 11.49
CA GLY A 298 -4.40 5.98 11.80
C GLY A 298 -3.84 7.07 10.85
N SER A 299 -4.59 7.49 9.84
CA SER A 299 -4.09 8.47 8.85
C SER A 299 -3.90 9.85 9.44
N ALA A 300 -4.79 10.30 10.32
CA ALA A 300 -4.69 11.60 10.99
C ALA A 300 -3.80 11.54 12.26
N PRO A 301 -3.18 12.67 12.67
CA PRO A 301 -2.47 12.75 13.96
C PRO A 301 -3.43 12.54 15.14
N LYS A 302 -2.96 11.93 16.24
CA LYS A 302 -3.80 11.71 17.44
C LYS A 302 -4.22 13.01 18.16
N VAL A 303 -3.54 14.12 17.87
CA VAL A 303 -3.72 15.40 18.57
C VAL A 303 -4.72 16.34 17.86
N SER A 304 -5.29 15.93 16.71
CA SER A 304 -6.25 16.78 15.97
C SER A 304 -7.66 16.81 16.62
N ALA A 305 -7.93 15.96 17.60
CA ALA A 305 -9.22 15.89 18.30
C ALA A 305 -9.11 16.36 19.77
N SER A 306 -8.90 17.65 20.00
CA SER A 306 -9.44 18.42 21.15
C SER A 306 -8.80 19.82 21.23
N ALA A 307 -9.62 20.84 20.96
CA ALA A 307 -9.42 22.17 21.55
C ALA A 307 -9.76 22.05 23.04
N ASP A 308 -8.76 21.75 23.87
CA ASP A 308 -8.67 22.02 25.32
C ASP A 308 -7.70 21.04 25.98
N VAL A 309 -6.40 21.24 25.76
CA VAL A 309 -5.38 20.65 26.63
C VAL A 309 -4.50 21.79 27.14
N LYS A 310 -4.78 22.24 28.36
CA LYS A 310 -3.84 23.01 29.17
C LYS A 310 -2.51 22.25 29.17
N GLU A 311 -1.46 22.89 28.62
CA GLU A 311 -0.10 22.38 28.65
C GLU A 311 0.29 21.96 30.08
N LYS A 312 0.45 20.66 30.31
CA LYS A 312 1.33 20.18 31.38
C LYS A 312 2.74 20.12 30.81
N PRO A 313 3.75 20.73 31.46
CA PRO A 313 5.11 20.74 30.95
C PRO A 313 5.69 19.32 31.05
N SER A 314 5.72 18.59 29.95
CA SER A 314 6.50 17.37 29.84
C SER A 314 7.97 17.74 29.65
N LYS A 315 8.85 17.11 30.42
CA LYS A 315 10.30 17.35 30.42
C LYS A 315 10.86 17.22 29.00
N LYS A 316 11.25 18.35 28.39
CA LYS A 316 12.12 18.39 27.21
C LYS A 316 13.38 17.55 27.48
N LYS A 317 13.47 16.37 26.86
CA LYS A 317 14.78 15.85 26.45
C LYS A 317 15.19 16.70 25.25
N GLY A 318 16.28 17.44 25.40
CA GLY A 318 16.76 18.37 24.38
C GLY A 318 17.19 17.65 23.10
N GLY A 319 16.26 17.52 22.15
CA GLY A 319 16.57 17.48 20.72
C GLY A 319 16.48 18.90 20.17
N LYS A 320 17.43 19.30 19.31
CA LYS A 320 17.37 20.56 18.58
C LYS A 320 16.10 20.56 17.72
N SER A 321 15.07 21.29 18.14
CA SER A 321 13.91 21.59 17.31
C SER A 321 14.37 22.38 16.08
N GLY A 322 14.48 21.72 14.93
CA GLY A 322 14.88 22.35 13.67
C GLY A 322 15.87 21.58 12.81
N ASP A 323 16.23 20.34 13.16
CA ASP A 323 17.02 19.49 12.25
C ASP A 323 16.12 18.92 11.13
N PRO A 324 16.25 19.38 9.86
CA PRO A 324 15.57 18.76 8.72
C PRO A 324 16.03 17.31 8.49
N ASP A 325 17.00 16.84 9.27
CA ASP A 325 17.48 15.48 9.29
C ASP A 325 17.10 14.65 10.55
N GLU A 326 16.09 15.04 11.35
CA GLU A 326 15.49 14.16 12.39
C GLU A 326 14.48 13.11 11.84
N ASP A 327 14.34 11.94 12.46
CA ASP A 327 13.27 10.95 12.17
C ASP A 327 12.06 11.22 13.09
N ARG A 328 10.92 11.57 12.50
CA ARG A 328 9.70 11.97 13.22
C ARG A 328 8.75 10.81 13.53
N SER A 329 9.26 9.58 13.52
CA SER A 329 8.48 8.38 13.83
C SER A 329 7.75 8.46 15.18
N ASP A 330 8.39 9.01 16.20
CA ASP A 330 7.82 9.08 17.56
C ASP A 330 7.08 10.40 17.83
N ASP A 331 6.95 11.27 16.82
CA ASP A 331 6.25 12.56 16.92
C ASP A 331 4.72 12.35 16.88
N PRO A 332 3.96 12.67 17.94
CA PRO A 332 2.51 12.46 17.98
C PRO A 332 1.73 13.36 17.00
N THR A 333 2.35 14.42 16.49
CA THR A 333 1.76 15.33 15.47
C THR A 333 1.83 14.75 14.05
N VAL A 334 2.51 13.62 13.86
CA VAL A 334 2.62 12.94 12.56
C VAL A 334 1.72 11.71 12.55
N GLY A 335 0.67 11.71 11.72
CA GLY A 335 -0.14 10.53 11.42
C GLY A 335 0.58 9.59 10.43
N ILE A 336 -0.04 8.44 10.11
CA ILE A 336 0.45 7.56 9.03
C ILE A 336 0.29 8.26 7.66
N GLY A 337 -0.67 9.17 7.54
CA GLY A 337 -1.09 9.77 6.28
C GLY A 337 -1.99 8.83 5.48
N SER A 338 -2.41 9.28 4.30
CA SER A 338 -3.20 8.47 3.38
C SER A 338 -2.44 7.28 2.83
N VAL A 339 -3.17 6.21 2.51
CA VAL A 339 -2.60 4.96 1.99
C VAL A 339 -2.67 4.86 0.47
N ALA A 340 -3.51 5.67 -0.17
CA ALA A 340 -3.56 5.83 -1.61
C ALA A 340 -4.12 7.22 -1.95
N ALA A 341 -3.76 7.77 -3.11
CA ALA A 341 -4.28 9.05 -3.59
C ALA A 341 -4.20 9.14 -5.12
N GLY A 342 -5.11 9.90 -5.73
CA GLY A 342 -5.19 10.03 -7.18
C GLY A 342 -6.22 11.06 -7.62
N GLY A 343 -6.48 11.07 -8.93
CA GLY A 343 -7.44 11.98 -9.54
C GLY A 343 -7.30 12.05 -11.06
N ARG A 344 -8.09 12.93 -11.67
CA ARG A 344 -8.09 13.23 -13.11
C ARG A 344 -7.16 14.39 -13.43
N TYR A 345 -6.32 14.24 -14.45
CA TYR A 345 -5.24 15.17 -14.81
C TYR A 345 -5.09 15.35 -16.34
N ASP A 346 -6.10 15.95 -16.97
CA ASP A 346 -6.23 15.91 -18.44
C ASP A 346 -5.14 16.67 -19.20
N ASN A 347 -4.49 17.63 -18.55
CA ASN A 347 -3.57 18.56 -19.21
C ASN A 347 -2.09 18.13 -19.16
N LEU A 348 -1.75 17.12 -18.35
CA LEU A 348 -0.34 16.81 -18.06
C LEU A 348 0.41 16.32 -19.30
N VAL A 349 -0.23 15.50 -20.14
CA VAL A 349 0.37 14.98 -21.38
C VAL A 349 0.59 16.11 -22.39
N GLY A 350 -0.38 17.03 -22.51
CA GLY A 350 -0.29 18.18 -23.40
C GLY A 350 0.87 19.12 -23.06
N MET A 351 1.28 19.19 -21.79
CA MET A 351 2.46 19.96 -21.39
C MET A 351 3.78 19.46 -22.00
N PHE A 352 3.84 18.19 -22.43
CA PHE A 352 5.04 17.61 -23.07
C PHE A 352 4.92 17.56 -24.59
N SER A 353 3.72 17.32 -25.12
CA SER A 353 3.51 17.14 -26.56
C SER A 353 3.30 18.47 -27.32
N GLY A 354 2.88 19.53 -26.61
CA GLY A 354 2.56 20.85 -27.15
C GLY A 354 1.35 20.91 -28.09
N LYS A 355 0.73 19.77 -28.44
CA LYS A 355 -0.35 19.67 -29.43
C LYS A 355 -1.40 18.60 -29.11
N THR A 356 -0.99 17.49 -28.51
CA THR A 356 -1.88 16.35 -28.25
C THR A 356 -2.25 16.32 -26.78
N GLN A 357 -3.52 16.56 -26.49
CA GLN A 357 -4.09 16.34 -25.16
C GLN A 357 -4.55 14.89 -25.06
N VAL A 358 -4.12 14.20 -24.02
CA VAL A 358 -4.58 12.85 -23.69
C VAL A 358 -5.14 12.91 -22.28
N PRO A 359 -6.48 12.90 -22.12
CA PRO A 359 -7.11 12.87 -20.81
C PRO A 359 -6.66 11.65 -20.02
N CYS A 360 -6.40 11.83 -18.73
CA CYS A 360 -5.93 10.76 -17.86
C CYS A 360 -6.62 10.82 -16.49
N VAL A 361 -6.88 9.65 -15.91
CA VAL A 361 -7.30 9.49 -14.52
C VAL A 361 -6.58 8.29 -13.91
N GLY A 362 -6.19 8.36 -12.65
CA GLY A 362 -5.47 7.27 -12.03
C GLY A 362 -5.33 7.36 -10.52
N ILE A 363 -4.68 6.35 -9.96
CA ILE A 363 -4.50 6.16 -8.51
C ILE A 363 -3.08 5.68 -8.24
N SER A 364 -2.48 6.17 -7.15
CA SER A 364 -1.24 5.62 -6.59
C SER A 364 -1.48 5.04 -5.20
N PHE A 365 -1.02 3.80 -4.97
CA PHE A 365 -1.02 3.16 -3.65
C PHE A 365 0.36 3.31 -2.98
N GLY A 366 0.37 3.79 -1.74
CA GLY A 366 1.57 3.99 -0.94
C GLY A 366 1.96 2.72 -0.19
N ILE A 367 2.80 1.90 -0.82
CA ILE A 367 3.08 0.52 -0.36
C ILE A 367 3.77 0.46 0.98
N ASP A 368 4.70 1.37 1.26
CA ASP A 368 5.39 1.41 2.56
C ASP A 368 4.41 1.71 3.71
N ARG A 369 3.38 2.53 3.51
CA ARG A 369 2.35 2.79 4.51
C ARG A 369 1.41 1.60 4.69
N ILE A 370 0.94 1.02 3.58
CA ILE A 370 0.12 -0.21 3.59
C ILE A 370 0.86 -1.32 4.34
N PHE A 371 2.13 -1.53 4.00
CA PHE A 371 3.01 -2.48 4.66
C PHE A 371 3.09 -2.23 6.17
N SER A 372 3.37 -1.00 6.61
CA SER A 372 3.45 -0.66 8.04
C SER A 372 2.14 -0.91 8.79
N ILE A 373 0.99 -0.62 8.18
CA ILE A 373 -0.33 -0.88 8.78
C ILE A 373 -0.58 -2.38 8.91
N ILE A 374 -0.31 -3.17 7.85
CA ILE A 374 -0.47 -4.62 7.91
C ILE A 374 0.47 -5.19 8.97
N GLN A 375 1.76 -4.85 8.93
CA GLN A 375 2.75 -5.34 9.89
C GLN A 375 2.36 -5.04 11.34
N ALA A 376 1.77 -3.87 11.62
CA ALA A 376 1.32 -3.50 12.96
C ALA A 376 0.08 -4.27 13.45
N THR A 377 -0.74 -4.82 12.54
CA THR A 377 -1.97 -5.56 12.86
C THR A 377 -1.77 -7.08 12.89
N MET A 378 -0.65 -7.58 12.36
CA MET A 378 -0.36 -9.02 12.34
C MET A 378 -0.01 -9.56 13.74
N LYS A 379 -0.82 -10.53 14.21
CA LYS A 379 -0.60 -11.24 15.49
C LYS A 379 0.41 -12.39 15.39
N LYS A 380 0.63 -12.93 14.19
CA LYS A 380 1.48 -14.10 13.92
C LYS A 380 2.66 -13.71 13.03
N LYS A 381 3.85 -14.25 13.31
CA LYS A 381 5.02 -14.03 12.47
C LYS A 381 4.81 -14.71 11.12
N GLU A 382 4.94 -13.94 10.04
CA GLU A 382 5.00 -14.48 8.69
C GLU A 382 6.23 -15.37 8.50
N ARG A 383 6.10 -16.29 7.55
CA ARG A 383 7.21 -17.15 7.14
C ARG A 383 8.30 -16.28 6.50
N ARG A 384 9.56 -16.66 6.71
CA ARG A 384 10.71 -15.92 6.15
C ARG A 384 11.03 -16.32 4.72
N ASN A 385 10.53 -17.48 4.30
CA ASN A 385 10.68 -18.04 2.97
C ASN A 385 9.43 -18.84 2.61
N GLU A 386 9.35 -19.25 1.36
CA GLU A 386 8.24 -20.04 0.83
C GLU A 386 8.56 -21.55 0.77
N VAL A 387 9.57 -22.04 1.49
CA VAL A 387 9.97 -23.47 1.44
C VAL A 387 8.85 -24.36 1.98
N ASP A 388 8.28 -25.23 1.16
CA ASP A 388 7.18 -26.12 1.51
C ASP A 388 7.65 -27.33 2.34
N VAL A 389 8.80 -27.90 1.97
CA VAL A 389 9.32 -29.13 2.59
C VAL A 389 10.78 -28.98 2.98
N TYR A 390 11.08 -29.27 4.25
CA TYR A 390 12.45 -29.37 4.73
C TYR A 390 12.89 -30.83 4.78
N VAL A 391 13.87 -31.20 3.96
CA VAL A 391 14.36 -32.58 3.84
C VAL A 391 15.45 -32.83 4.90
N MET A 392 15.18 -33.80 5.76
CA MET A 392 15.98 -34.14 6.93
C MET A 392 16.51 -35.56 6.85
N ALA A 393 17.63 -35.82 7.51
CA ALA A 393 18.12 -37.17 7.74
C ALA A 393 18.15 -37.48 9.24
N PHE A 394 17.72 -38.68 9.59
CA PHE A 394 17.83 -39.27 10.91
C PHE A 394 18.61 -40.56 10.84
N GLY A 395 19.54 -40.74 11.77
CA GLY A 395 20.41 -41.89 11.83
C GLY A 395 21.55 -41.67 12.81
N GLY A 396 22.35 -42.71 13.03
CA GLY A 396 23.44 -42.70 13.98
C GLY A 396 24.41 -43.85 13.72
N GLY A 397 25.54 -43.85 14.43
CA GLY A 397 26.61 -44.81 14.21
C GLY A 397 27.75 -44.27 13.35
N LYS A 398 28.83 -45.07 13.22
CA LYS A 398 30.04 -44.66 12.51
C LYS A 398 29.81 -44.53 11.00
N ASP A 399 28.97 -45.41 10.45
CA ASP A 399 28.76 -45.54 9.01
C ASP A 399 27.69 -44.59 8.46
N PHE A 400 26.85 -43.99 9.33
CA PHE A 400 25.80 -43.06 8.93
C PHE A 400 26.38 -41.89 8.13
N THR A 401 26.01 -41.77 6.86
CA THR A 401 26.55 -40.77 5.93
C THR A 401 25.88 -39.39 6.08
N GLY A 402 24.82 -39.31 6.90
CA GLY A 402 23.92 -38.15 6.93
C GLY A 402 22.99 -38.08 5.72
N LEU A 403 22.98 -39.14 4.90
CA LEU A 403 22.17 -39.31 3.70
C LEU A 403 22.26 -38.09 2.77
N LEU A 404 23.44 -37.50 2.62
CA LEU A 404 23.60 -36.26 1.86
C LEU A 404 23.19 -36.44 0.39
N GLN A 405 23.61 -37.55 -0.22
CA GLN A 405 23.30 -37.84 -1.61
C GLN A 405 21.79 -38.04 -1.80
N GLU A 406 21.16 -38.78 -0.89
CA GLU A 406 19.75 -39.13 -0.94
C GLU A 406 18.87 -37.93 -0.60
N ARG A 407 19.24 -37.11 0.39
CA ARG A 407 18.59 -35.81 0.63
C ARG A 407 18.68 -34.90 -0.59
N SER A 408 19.84 -34.88 -1.27
CA SER A 408 20.03 -34.07 -2.48
C SER A 408 19.17 -34.57 -3.64
N GLN A 409 19.10 -35.89 -3.85
CA GLN A 409 18.26 -36.51 -4.87
C GLN A 409 16.76 -36.27 -4.61
N ILE A 410 16.34 -36.39 -3.35
CA ILE A 410 14.96 -36.12 -2.94
C ILE A 410 14.61 -34.64 -3.17
N CYS A 411 15.49 -33.70 -2.80
CA CYS A 411 15.25 -32.28 -3.09
C CYS A 411 15.18 -32.00 -4.59
N ALA A 412 16.06 -32.60 -5.38
CA ALA A 412 16.02 -32.47 -6.84
C ALA A 412 14.67 -32.95 -7.39
N ARG A 413 14.16 -34.11 -6.95
CA ARG A 413 12.84 -34.62 -7.36
C ARG A 413 11.69 -33.72 -6.94
N LEU A 414 11.77 -33.12 -5.75
CA LEU A 414 10.77 -32.15 -5.30
C LEU A 414 10.81 -30.87 -6.16
N TRP A 415 12.00 -30.35 -6.46
CA TRP A 415 12.18 -29.19 -7.34
C TRP A 415 11.69 -29.47 -8.77
N ASP A 416 11.98 -30.65 -9.32
CA ASP A 416 11.50 -31.08 -10.64
C ASP A 416 9.95 -31.14 -10.69
N ALA A 417 9.31 -31.37 -9.55
CA ALA A 417 7.86 -31.34 -9.38
C ALA A 417 7.29 -29.95 -9.02
N GLY A 418 8.12 -28.90 -9.02
CA GLY A 418 7.74 -27.53 -8.68
C GLY A 418 7.52 -27.28 -7.17
N ILE A 419 7.90 -28.22 -6.30
CA ILE A 419 7.76 -28.10 -4.85
C ILE A 419 8.98 -27.39 -4.28
N LYS A 420 8.77 -26.40 -3.42
CA LYS A 420 9.85 -25.60 -2.82
C LYS A 420 10.48 -26.39 -1.68
N ALA A 421 11.63 -27.02 -1.92
CA ALA A 421 12.32 -27.84 -0.92
C ALA A 421 13.68 -27.27 -0.50
N GLU A 422 14.10 -27.54 0.73
CA GLU A 422 15.44 -27.18 1.24
C GLU A 422 15.98 -28.27 2.17
N PHE A 423 17.31 -28.34 2.33
CA PHE A 423 17.97 -29.19 3.32
C PHE A 423 19.21 -28.50 3.89
N LEU A 424 19.64 -28.93 5.08
CA LEU A 424 20.82 -28.32 5.72
C LEU A 424 22.12 -28.71 4.99
N TYR A 425 22.91 -27.71 4.56
CA TYR A 425 24.23 -27.87 3.93
C TYR A 425 25.32 -28.34 4.89
N LYS A 426 25.13 -29.56 5.38
CA LYS A 426 26.05 -30.32 6.22
C LYS A 426 26.00 -31.76 5.76
N VAL A 427 27.15 -32.44 5.75
CA VAL A 427 27.22 -33.87 5.44
C VAL A 427 26.39 -34.66 6.45
N LYS A 428 26.68 -34.52 7.76
CA LYS A 428 26.02 -35.22 8.86
C LYS A 428 25.33 -34.25 9.83
N PRO A 429 24.17 -33.66 9.47
CA PRO A 429 23.47 -32.73 10.35
C PRO A 429 22.82 -33.44 11.53
N LYS A 430 22.86 -32.84 12.73
CA LYS A 430 22.07 -33.32 13.87
C LYS A 430 20.59 -33.06 13.61
N LEU A 431 19.71 -34.03 13.89
CA LEU A 431 18.26 -33.89 13.69
C LEU A 431 17.68 -32.63 14.36
N GLN A 432 18.08 -32.34 15.60
CA GLN A 432 17.65 -31.13 16.31
C GLN A 432 18.00 -29.83 15.57
N ASN A 433 19.14 -29.76 14.89
CA ASN A 433 19.54 -28.56 14.13
C ASN A 433 18.75 -28.43 12.83
N GLN A 434 18.30 -29.54 12.25
CA GLN A 434 17.46 -29.55 11.06
C GLN A 434 16.04 -29.04 11.41
N PHE A 435 15.46 -29.52 12.51
CA PHE A 435 14.19 -28.98 13.02
C PHE A 435 14.29 -27.49 13.34
N LYS A 436 15.35 -27.04 14.04
CA LYS A 436 15.57 -25.61 14.30
C LYS A 436 15.64 -24.77 13.01
N ALA A 437 16.27 -25.29 11.95
CA ALA A 437 16.34 -24.60 10.67
C ALA A 437 14.96 -24.53 9.98
N ALA A 438 14.22 -25.65 9.95
CA ALA A 438 12.86 -25.70 9.42
C ALA A 438 11.90 -24.75 10.17
N GLU A 439 11.95 -24.76 11.51
CA GLU A 439 11.16 -23.89 12.39
C GLU A 439 11.52 -22.41 12.18
N ALA A 440 12.81 -22.09 12.05
CA ALA A 440 13.26 -20.72 11.79
C ALA A 440 12.79 -20.17 10.43
N GLY A 441 12.63 -21.05 9.44
CA GLY A 441 12.02 -20.72 8.14
C GLY A 441 10.49 -20.69 8.16
N GLY A 442 9.85 -21.32 9.16
CA GLY A 442 8.41 -21.53 9.21
C GLY A 442 7.93 -22.56 8.19
N VAL A 443 8.76 -23.55 7.87
CA VAL A 443 8.48 -24.59 6.85
C VAL A 443 7.34 -25.50 7.33
N PRO A 444 6.30 -25.74 6.50
CA PRO A 444 5.10 -26.46 6.94
C PRO A 444 5.31 -27.97 7.07
N PHE A 445 6.21 -28.57 6.28
CA PHE A 445 6.44 -30.01 6.30
C PHE A 445 7.92 -30.38 6.47
N ALA A 446 8.19 -31.41 7.25
CA ALA A 446 9.50 -32.04 7.37
C ALA A 446 9.46 -33.45 6.76
N LEU A 447 10.31 -33.70 5.76
CA LEU A 447 10.48 -35.03 5.18
C LEU A 447 11.73 -35.69 5.79
N ILE A 448 11.54 -36.69 6.62
CA ILE A 448 12.61 -37.32 7.41
C ILE A 448 12.99 -38.66 6.77
N LEU A 449 14.26 -38.75 6.35
CA LEU A 449 14.87 -39.95 5.80
C LEU A 449 15.59 -40.71 6.92
N GLY A 450 15.22 -41.98 7.13
CA GLY A 450 15.96 -42.95 7.93
C GLY A 450 16.49 -44.07 7.04
N GLU A 451 17.59 -44.74 7.44
CA GLU A 451 18.22 -45.79 6.63
C GLU A 451 17.26 -46.97 6.36
N ASP A 452 16.50 -47.40 7.38
CA ASP A 452 15.56 -48.52 7.27
C ASP A 452 14.35 -48.19 6.40
N GLU A 453 13.76 -47.00 6.56
CA GLU A 453 12.63 -46.56 5.74
C GLU A 453 13.05 -46.35 4.29
N LEU A 454 14.22 -45.74 4.08
CA LEU A 454 14.73 -45.45 2.74
C LEU A 454 15.04 -46.74 1.98
N ALA A 455 15.58 -47.77 2.65
CA ALA A 455 15.77 -49.09 2.08
C ALA A 455 14.44 -49.76 1.63
N GLN A 456 13.31 -49.36 2.22
CA GLN A 456 11.97 -49.81 1.84
C GLN A 456 11.30 -48.88 0.80
N GLY A 457 12.01 -47.89 0.27
CA GLY A 457 11.46 -46.89 -0.65
C GLY A 457 10.49 -45.92 0.03
N LYS A 458 10.63 -45.69 1.34
CA LYS A 458 9.73 -44.86 2.16
C LYS A 458 10.47 -43.74 2.88
N ALA A 459 9.71 -42.74 3.33
CA ALA A 459 10.18 -41.68 4.21
C ALA A 459 9.03 -41.21 5.10
N LYS A 460 9.36 -40.51 6.20
CA LYS A 460 8.34 -39.97 7.11
C LYS A 460 8.05 -38.51 6.75
N LEU A 461 6.80 -38.18 6.41
CA LEU A 461 6.35 -36.81 6.16
C LEU A 461 5.60 -36.29 7.39
N LYS A 462 6.16 -35.29 8.06
CA LYS A 462 5.64 -34.70 9.29
C LYS A 462 5.16 -33.27 9.04
N GLU A 463 3.95 -32.97 9.51
CA GLU A 463 3.46 -31.59 9.54
C GLU A 463 4.01 -30.86 10.78
N MET A 464 4.56 -29.67 10.53
CA MET A 464 5.21 -28.84 11.53
C MET A 464 4.21 -27.97 12.28
N GLY A 465 4.39 -27.86 13.60
CA GLY A 465 3.59 -26.96 14.46
C GLY A 465 2.29 -27.56 15.01
N LEU A 466 2.02 -28.84 14.78
CA LEU A 466 0.86 -29.54 15.37
C LEU A 466 0.94 -29.61 16.91
N PRO A 467 -0.20 -29.55 17.63
CA PRO A 467 -0.28 -29.80 19.08
C PRO A 467 0.32 -31.15 19.49
N GLU A 468 0.76 -31.27 20.74
CA GLU A 468 1.39 -32.51 21.26
C GLU A 468 0.45 -33.72 21.25
N ASP A 469 -0.85 -33.49 21.39
CA ASP A 469 -1.91 -34.52 21.38
C ASP A 469 -2.44 -34.84 19.98
N HIS A 470 -1.95 -34.17 18.93
CA HIS A 470 -2.44 -34.39 17.58
C HIS A 470 -1.99 -35.77 17.04
N PRO A 471 -2.89 -36.57 16.44
CA PRO A 471 -2.58 -37.94 16.00
C PRO A 471 -1.47 -38.02 14.95
N LEU A 472 -1.34 -36.98 14.11
CA LEU A 472 -0.32 -36.87 13.07
C LEU A 472 0.96 -36.14 13.51
N LYS A 473 1.10 -35.83 14.82
CA LYS A 473 2.25 -35.08 15.36
C LYS A 473 3.58 -35.69 14.94
N GLU A 474 3.68 -37.01 14.93
CA GLU A 474 4.92 -37.70 14.61
C GLU A 474 5.20 -37.80 13.12
N GLY A 475 4.23 -37.55 12.26
CA GLY A 475 4.32 -37.72 10.81
C GLY A 475 4.01 -39.15 10.36
N GLU A 476 3.76 -39.29 9.07
CA GLU A 476 3.29 -40.55 8.46
C GLU A 476 4.32 -41.11 7.49
N LEU A 477 4.39 -42.43 7.37
CA LEU A 477 5.21 -43.09 6.37
C LEU A 477 4.56 -42.97 5.00
N ILE A 478 5.31 -42.43 4.04
CA ILE A 478 4.88 -42.25 2.66
C ILE A 478 5.83 -42.99 1.71
N ASN A 479 5.31 -43.46 0.58
CA ASN A 479 6.13 -44.07 -0.46
C ASN A 479 6.84 -42.96 -1.26
N LEU A 480 8.15 -43.08 -1.40
CA LEU A 480 8.96 -42.08 -2.10
C LEU A 480 8.58 -41.97 -3.57
N ASP A 481 8.05 -43.02 -4.19
CA ASP A 481 7.60 -43.01 -5.59
C ASP A 481 6.46 -42.01 -5.82
N LYS A 482 5.64 -41.77 -4.80
CA LYS A 482 4.51 -40.81 -4.80
C LYS A 482 4.79 -39.52 -4.03
N LEU A 483 6.07 -39.25 -3.74
CA LEU A 483 6.46 -38.14 -2.87
C LEU A 483 5.88 -36.79 -3.33
N ALA A 484 5.98 -36.48 -4.61
CA ALA A 484 5.51 -35.21 -5.15
C ALA A 484 3.98 -35.06 -5.03
N GLU A 485 3.23 -36.10 -5.41
CA GLU A 485 1.76 -36.13 -5.33
C GLU A 485 1.28 -35.94 -3.88
N GLU A 486 1.90 -36.66 -2.94
CA GLU A 486 1.54 -36.61 -1.53
C GLU A 486 1.81 -35.23 -0.91
N VAL A 487 2.95 -34.64 -1.23
CA VAL A 487 3.30 -33.30 -0.76
C VAL A 487 2.36 -32.25 -1.36
N GLN A 488 2.09 -32.30 -2.67
CA GLN A 488 1.16 -31.38 -3.32
C GLN A 488 -0.25 -31.47 -2.71
N LEU A 489 -0.76 -32.69 -2.49
CA LEU A 489 -2.06 -32.90 -1.86
C LEU A 489 -2.15 -32.25 -0.47
N ARG A 490 -1.11 -32.43 0.36
CA ARG A 490 -1.06 -31.84 1.72
C ARG A 490 -0.93 -30.32 1.69
N LEU A 491 -0.16 -29.77 0.75
CA LEU A 491 -0.05 -28.32 0.55
C LEU A 491 -1.40 -27.72 0.15
N THR A 492 -2.09 -28.32 -0.83
CA THR A 492 -3.41 -27.86 -1.27
C THR A 492 -4.44 -27.91 -0.14
N ARG A 493 -4.47 -29.01 0.64
CA ARG A 493 -5.40 -29.12 1.78
C ARG A 493 -5.15 -28.02 2.83
N ARG A 494 -3.88 -27.71 3.08
CA ARG A 494 -3.49 -26.64 4.01
C ARG A 494 -3.90 -25.27 3.50
N GLU A 495 -3.66 -24.97 2.22
CA GLU A 495 -4.07 -23.70 1.61
C GLU A 495 -5.59 -23.48 1.68
N GLN A 496 -6.38 -24.54 1.48
CA GLN A 496 -7.84 -24.48 1.62
C GLN A 496 -8.27 -24.15 3.06
N LEU A 497 -7.67 -24.80 4.07
CA LEU A 497 -7.95 -24.54 5.48
C LEU A 497 -7.55 -23.11 5.90
N ASP A 498 -6.39 -22.64 5.45
CA ASP A 498 -5.91 -21.29 5.72
C ASP A 498 -6.85 -20.25 5.05
N GLY A 499 -7.33 -20.53 3.84
CA GLY A 499 -8.30 -19.69 3.13
C GLY A 499 -9.65 -19.60 3.83
N MET A 500 -10.19 -20.72 4.32
CA MET A 500 -11.43 -20.75 5.11
C MET A 500 -11.29 -19.98 6.42
N THR A 501 -10.14 -20.10 7.09
CA THR A 501 -9.86 -19.39 8.34
C THR A 501 -9.81 -17.88 8.12
N GLN A 502 -9.16 -17.42 7.03
CA GLN A 502 -9.13 -15.99 6.67
C GLN A 502 -10.53 -15.45 6.34
N GLN A 503 -11.36 -16.22 5.64
CA GLN A 503 -12.76 -15.83 5.39
C GLN A 503 -13.58 -15.74 6.69
N ALA A 504 -13.42 -16.71 7.60
CA ALA A 504 -14.12 -16.73 8.89
C ALA A 504 -13.68 -15.61 9.84
N GLU A 505 -12.39 -15.24 9.85
CA GLU A 505 -11.91 -14.07 10.60
C GLU A 505 -12.40 -12.75 9.99
N GLY A 506 -12.57 -12.69 8.67
CA GLY A 506 -13.22 -11.56 7.98
C GLY A 506 -14.71 -11.41 8.31
N LEU A 507 -15.41 -12.52 8.57
CA LEU A 507 -16.83 -12.55 8.96
C LEU A 507 -17.08 -12.20 10.43
N LYS A 508 -16.08 -12.32 11.31
CA LYS A 508 -16.24 -12.09 12.78
C LYS A 508 -16.33 -10.62 13.20
N VAL A 509 -16.46 -9.68 12.27
CA VAL A 509 -16.69 -8.26 12.58
C VAL A 509 -18.00 -7.80 11.94
N VAL A 510 -19.11 -8.36 12.39
CA VAL A 510 -20.42 -7.72 12.26
C VAL A 510 -21.14 -7.91 13.60
N ASP A 511 -21.48 -6.77 14.20
CA ASP A 511 -22.32 -6.56 15.38
C ASP A 511 -21.81 -7.04 16.75
N GLY A 512 -21.53 -6.04 17.59
CA GLY A 512 -21.45 -6.22 19.02
C GLY A 512 -22.84 -6.50 19.59
N ILE A 513 -23.05 -7.74 20.05
CA ILE A 513 -23.95 -8.02 21.17
C ILE A 513 -23.20 -8.95 22.13
N LYS A 514 -23.12 -8.54 23.40
CA LYS A 514 -22.53 -9.31 24.49
C LYS A 514 -23.30 -10.62 24.70
N GLY A 515 -22.54 -11.71 24.79
CA GLY A 515 -22.75 -12.81 25.73
C GLY A 515 -23.81 -13.83 25.36
N GLU A 516 -23.36 -15.00 24.91
CA GLU A 516 -23.75 -16.31 25.48
C GLU A 516 -22.68 -17.35 25.08
N GLU A 517 -22.23 -18.15 26.06
CA GLU A 517 -21.21 -19.19 25.87
C GLU A 517 -21.76 -20.34 25.02
N ILE A 518 -21.18 -20.56 23.84
CA ILE A 518 -21.45 -21.76 23.04
C ILE A 518 -20.72 -22.94 23.69
N LYS A 519 -21.48 -23.91 24.21
CA LYS A 519 -21.00 -25.13 24.87
C LYS A 519 -20.33 -26.08 23.87
N GLY A 520 -19.25 -26.73 24.30
CA GLY A 520 -18.31 -27.52 23.50
C GLY A 520 -18.83 -28.81 22.83
N ASP A 521 -20.14 -29.05 22.80
CA ASP A 521 -20.70 -30.28 22.20
C ASP A 521 -21.05 -30.12 20.71
N GLU A 522 -21.18 -28.89 20.19
CA GLU A 522 -21.51 -28.66 18.77
C GLU A 522 -20.30 -28.78 17.82
N ILE A 523 -19.07 -28.77 18.34
CA ILE A 523 -17.84 -28.94 17.52
C ILE A 523 -17.60 -30.42 17.16
N LYS A 524 -18.11 -31.37 17.94
CA LYS A 524 -17.91 -32.81 17.68
C LYS A 524 -18.70 -33.32 16.47
N ALA A 525 -19.84 -32.73 16.15
CA ALA A 525 -20.68 -33.20 15.04
C ALA A 525 -20.13 -32.81 13.64
N ALA A 526 -19.33 -31.74 13.54
CA ALA A 526 -18.81 -31.25 12.27
C ALA A 526 -17.52 -31.95 11.81
N VAL A 527 -16.86 -32.70 12.70
CA VAL A 527 -15.58 -33.38 12.40
C VAL A 527 -15.79 -34.80 11.85
N GLU A 528 -16.97 -35.41 12.03
CA GLU A 528 -17.25 -36.79 11.58
C GLU A 528 -17.83 -36.89 10.16
N THR A 529 -18.00 -35.79 9.44
CA THR A 529 -18.57 -35.78 8.07
C THR A 529 -17.73 -35.05 7.00
N ALA A 530 -16.44 -34.83 7.24
CA ALA A 530 -15.51 -34.21 6.27
C ALA A 530 -14.38 -35.15 5.82
#